data_AF-A0A522BSD4-F1
#
_entry.id   AF-A0A522BSD4-F1
#
_cell.length_a   1.000
_cell.length_b   1.000
_cell.length_c   1.000
_cell.angle_alpha   90.00
_cell.angle_beta   90.00
_cell.angle_gamma   90.00
#
_symmetry.space_group_name_H-M   'P 1'
#
loop_
_entity.id
_entity.type
_entity.pdbx_description
1 polymer ?
#
loop_
_entity_poly.entity_id
_entity_poly.type
_entity_poly.pdbx_seq_one_letter_code
_entity_poly.pdbx_strand_id
1 'polypeptide(L)'
;MARAGPLAGAGRAGLPGASTGGPRSGGADSLGVSEVAFPAACMGRILPTAAVHSFGGSPRSNPIEGLLLFGQPARMSFHPLSEHPGLFQLPRERLGKSFGPSYPPPPATLDALGALLVPRRLKRGQTLIANGQTEHLVGWLDQGLVRLYYQDDKGQEYTKLFFRPGMWFLTGFEQGQPSSVSLQASSDAVVWVTRMDAYRRLFESDLHMALAHTAILSRHIAFKHWREVAFLTLSGTERYQRFITQHSDWADQIPLSHIASHIGVTPTQLSRIRRKLGLIVHRAAPGAPQAQPSP
;
A
#
# COMPACT_ATOMS: atom_id res chain seq x y z
N MET A 1 -51.51 -34.39 35.47
CA MET A 1 -51.60 -32.92 35.52
C MET A 1 -51.25 -32.37 34.14
N ALA A 2 -52.23 -31.69 33.54
CA ALA A 2 -52.34 -30.90 32.31
C ALA A 2 -51.33 -31.03 31.14
N ARG A 3 -51.90 -31.39 29.97
CA ARG A 3 -51.45 -31.17 28.57
C ARG A 3 -51.89 -29.79 28.07
N ALA A 4 -51.16 -29.24 27.07
CA ALA A 4 -51.61 -28.47 25.87
C ALA A 4 -50.33 -27.82 25.28
N GLY A 5 -50.00 -27.77 23.98
CA GLY A 5 -50.78 -27.66 22.74
C GLY A 5 -50.37 -26.35 22.03
N PRO A 6 -50.00 -26.33 20.72
CA PRO A 6 -49.47 -25.15 20.03
C PRO A 6 -50.57 -24.29 19.38
N LEU A 7 -50.30 -23.00 19.13
CA LEU A 7 -51.19 -22.11 18.37
C LEU A 7 -50.44 -21.38 17.24
N ALA A 8 -51.11 -21.37 16.10
CA ALA A 8 -50.71 -20.78 14.82
C ALA A 8 -51.30 -19.37 14.62
N GLY A 9 -50.63 -18.57 13.77
CA GLY A 9 -51.23 -17.76 12.70
C GLY A 9 -52.00 -16.48 13.02
N ALA A 10 -51.42 -15.33 12.63
CA ALA A 10 -52.05 -14.12 12.06
C ALA A 10 -50.93 -13.08 11.82
N GLY A 11 -50.85 -12.26 10.77
CA GLY A 11 -51.72 -11.98 9.64
C GLY A 11 -50.96 -11.07 8.66
N ARG A 12 -51.41 -11.08 7.40
CA ARG A 12 -50.98 -10.17 6.33
C ARG A 12 -51.38 -8.73 6.65
N ALA A 13 -50.52 -7.78 6.33
CA ALA A 13 -50.90 -6.41 5.95
C ALA A 13 -50.15 -6.06 4.66
N GLY A 14 -50.89 -5.57 3.67
CA GLY A 14 -50.37 -5.20 2.36
C GLY A 14 -50.46 -3.70 2.09
N LEU A 15 -49.71 -3.33 1.04
CA LEU A 15 -49.89 -2.18 0.12
C LEU A 15 -49.47 -0.78 0.63
N PRO A 16 -49.13 0.19 -0.26
CA PRO A 16 -49.30 0.20 -1.73
C PRO A 16 -48.05 0.58 -2.54
N GLY A 17 -48.16 0.39 -3.87
CA GLY A 17 -47.17 0.83 -4.86
C GLY A 17 -47.52 2.15 -5.56
N ALA A 18 -46.55 2.64 -6.35
CA ALA A 18 -46.68 3.48 -7.56
C ALA A 18 -45.24 3.61 -8.14
N SER A 19 -44.91 3.19 -9.37
CA SER A 19 -45.12 3.88 -10.67
C SER A 19 -44.64 5.34 -10.58
N THR A 20 -43.70 5.90 -11.35
CA THR A 20 -43.41 5.86 -12.80
C THR A 20 -42.16 6.74 -13.06
N GLY A 21 -41.53 6.59 -14.23
CA GLY A 21 -40.95 7.73 -14.96
C GLY A 21 -39.44 8.00 -14.82
N GLY A 22 -38.67 7.60 -15.83
CA GLY A 22 -37.47 8.34 -16.23
C GLY A 22 -37.83 9.64 -16.96
N PRO A 23 -36.90 10.60 -17.09
CA PRO A 23 -36.13 10.61 -18.34
C PRO A 23 -34.63 10.97 -18.19
N ARG A 24 -33.89 10.68 -19.25
CA ARG A 24 -32.47 11.01 -19.47
C ARG A 24 -32.26 12.51 -19.74
N SER A 25 -31.24 13.08 -19.13
CA SER A 25 -30.31 14.11 -19.67
C SER A 25 -29.10 14.11 -18.71
N GLY A 26 -27.83 14.13 -19.11
CA GLY A 26 -27.20 14.90 -20.18
C GLY A 26 -26.46 16.09 -19.52
N GLY A 27 -25.27 15.84 -18.97
CA GLY A 27 -24.45 16.87 -18.31
C GLY A 27 -23.19 16.25 -17.71
N ALA A 28 -22.16 16.08 -18.54
CA ALA A 28 -20.83 15.72 -18.10
C ALA A 28 -20.13 16.99 -17.62
N ASP A 29 -20.09 17.20 -16.30
CA ASP A 29 -19.21 18.17 -15.67
C ASP A 29 -18.70 17.63 -14.33
N SER A 30 -17.38 17.68 -14.20
CA SER A 30 -16.59 17.54 -12.97
C SER A 30 -16.54 16.17 -12.28
N LEU A 31 -15.35 15.89 -11.75
CA LEU A 31 -14.97 15.18 -10.51
C LEU A 31 -13.61 14.51 -10.78
N GLY A 32 -12.50 15.05 -10.31
CA GLY A 32 -12.29 15.44 -8.91
C GLY A 32 -11.72 14.22 -8.22
N VAL A 33 -10.41 14.29 -7.96
CA VAL A 33 -9.62 13.33 -7.17
C VAL A 33 -10.48 12.79 -6.02
N SER A 34 -10.87 11.52 -6.10
CA SER A 34 -11.66 10.89 -5.04
C SER A 34 -10.79 10.72 -3.80
N GLU A 35 -10.96 11.69 -2.92
CA GLU A 35 -10.87 11.60 -1.48
C GLU A 35 -11.26 10.19 -1.00
N VAL A 36 -10.32 9.50 -0.35
CA VAL A 36 -10.61 8.23 0.31
C VAL A 36 -11.55 8.55 1.47
N ALA A 37 -12.84 8.30 1.26
CA ALA A 37 -13.86 8.51 2.28
C ALA A 37 -13.56 7.66 3.54
N PHE A 38 -13.34 8.34 4.65
CA PHE A 38 -13.21 7.78 5.99
C PHE A 38 -14.61 7.48 6.55
N PRO A 39 -14.90 6.27 7.09
CA PRO A 39 -16.14 6.05 7.83
C PRO A 39 -16.07 6.78 9.18
N ALA A 40 -16.89 7.81 9.34
CA ALA A 40 -17.11 8.51 10.61
C ALA A 40 -18.08 7.72 11.48
N ALA A 41 -17.57 6.83 12.33
CA ALA A 41 -18.34 6.26 13.44
C ALA A 41 -17.39 5.66 14.48
N CYS A 42 -16.97 6.47 15.46
CA CYS A 42 -16.60 6.09 16.83
C CYS A 42 -16.07 7.34 17.57
N MET A 43 -16.89 8.38 17.70
CA MET A 43 -16.64 9.43 18.70
C MET A 43 -17.19 8.95 20.05
N GLY A 44 -16.33 8.27 20.81
CA GLY A 44 -16.51 8.04 22.24
C GLY A 44 -15.89 9.21 23.02
N ARG A 45 -16.66 9.72 23.99
CA ARG A 45 -16.47 10.94 24.78
C ARG A 45 -15.06 11.13 25.38
N ILE A 46 -14.57 12.37 25.27
CA ILE A 46 -13.46 12.94 26.04
C ILE A 46 -13.95 13.21 27.47
N LEU A 47 -13.16 12.83 28.48
CA LEU A 47 -13.21 13.39 29.84
C LEU A 47 -11.77 13.76 30.29
N PRO A 48 -11.60 14.76 31.17
CA PRO A 48 -10.41 15.61 31.18
C PRO A 48 -9.30 15.20 32.17
N THR A 49 -8.12 15.71 31.83
CA THR A 49 -6.94 16.10 32.63
C THR A 49 -6.97 15.92 34.15
N ALA A 50 -5.95 15.24 34.71
CA ALA A 50 -5.26 15.68 35.94
C ALA A 50 -3.95 14.91 36.23
N ALA A 51 -3.03 15.64 36.87
CA ALA A 51 -1.94 15.22 37.74
C ALA A 51 -0.58 14.82 37.10
N VAL A 52 0.20 15.87 36.85
CA VAL A 52 1.65 15.89 37.02
C VAL A 52 2.00 15.50 38.46
N HIS A 53 2.78 14.43 38.64
CA HIS A 53 3.58 14.26 39.85
C HIS A 53 5.03 14.00 39.47
N SER A 54 5.87 14.93 39.92
CA SER A 54 7.32 14.88 39.96
C SER A 54 7.82 13.68 40.74
N PHE A 55 8.80 12.95 40.20
CA PHE A 55 9.80 12.27 41.02
C PHE A 55 11.18 12.52 40.43
N GLY A 56 11.99 13.26 41.20
CA GLY A 56 13.40 13.44 40.95
C GLY A 56 14.19 12.18 41.29
N GLY A 57 15.19 11.88 40.47
CA GLY A 57 16.21 10.88 40.71
C GLY A 57 17.45 11.24 39.86
N SER A 58 18.53 11.59 40.55
CA SER A 58 19.85 12.01 40.04
C SER A 58 20.56 10.91 39.20
N PRO A 59 21.52 11.24 38.31
CA PRO A 59 21.90 10.41 37.18
C PRO A 59 23.02 9.43 37.55
N ARG A 60 22.92 8.17 37.08
CA ARG A 60 24.06 7.25 37.07
C ARG A 60 24.10 6.41 35.79
N SER A 61 25.30 6.44 35.20
CA SER A 61 25.90 5.52 34.22
C SER A 61 25.19 5.31 32.88
N ASN A 62 25.72 6.01 31.89
CA ASN A 62 25.58 5.77 30.46
C ASN A 62 26.43 4.54 30.07
N PRO A 63 25.90 3.50 29.38
CA PRO A 63 26.72 2.52 28.70
C PRO A 63 26.53 2.66 27.20
N ILE A 64 27.16 3.67 26.60
CA ILE A 64 27.43 3.71 25.16
C ILE A 64 28.95 3.77 24.99
N GLU A 65 29.62 2.71 25.41
CA GLU A 65 30.97 2.40 24.95
C GLU A 65 31.06 0.89 24.77
N GLY A 66 31.06 0.45 23.51
CA GLY A 66 31.22 -0.97 23.18
C GLY A 66 30.48 -1.42 21.93
N LEU A 67 30.64 -0.73 20.80
CA LEU A 67 30.41 -1.36 19.49
C LEU A 67 31.10 -0.58 18.34
N LEU A 68 32.43 -0.40 18.46
CA LEU A 68 33.28 0.05 17.33
C LEU A 68 34.06 -1.15 16.77
N LEU A 69 33.36 -2.12 16.21
CA LEU A 69 33.93 -3.14 15.33
C LEU A 69 32.91 -3.52 14.25
N PHE A 70 32.59 -2.58 13.36
CA PHE A 70 32.04 -2.93 12.05
C PHE A 70 32.99 -2.38 11.00
N GLY A 71 33.60 -3.32 10.27
CA GLY A 71 34.44 -3.05 9.12
C GLY A 71 33.72 -2.13 8.14
N GLN A 72 34.49 -1.28 7.47
CA GLN A 72 33.99 -0.36 6.46
C GLN A 72 33.11 -1.14 5.47
N PRO A 73 31.83 -0.75 5.25
CA PRO A 73 31.06 -1.35 4.18
C PRO A 73 31.79 -1.01 2.88
N ALA A 74 32.15 -2.05 2.13
CA ALA A 74 32.78 -1.94 0.84
C ALA A 74 32.06 -0.85 0.02
N ARG A 75 32.81 0.15 -0.45
CA ARG A 75 32.33 1.16 -1.38
C ARG A 75 31.95 0.45 -2.69
N MET A 76 30.72 -0.04 -2.79
CA MET A 76 30.12 -0.29 -4.08
C MET A 76 29.61 1.03 -4.63
N SER A 77 30.22 1.43 -5.73
CA SER A 77 29.89 2.60 -6.51
C SER A 77 28.44 2.53 -6.99
N PHE A 78 27.68 3.58 -6.67
CA PHE A 78 26.43 3.97 -7.33
C PHE A 78 26.69 4.04 -8.83
N HIS A 79 26.54 2.92 -9.54
CA HIS A 79 26.56 2.94 -10.99
C HIS A 79 25.15 3.35 -11.43
N PRO A 80 24.95 4.56 -12.00
CA PRO A 80 23.73 4.84 -12.71
C PRO A 80 23.57 3.77 -13.81
N LEU A 81 22.55 2.92 -13.68
CA LEU A 81 22.20 2.00 -14.76
C LEU A 81 21.57 2.82 -15.88
N SER A 82 22.25 2.77 -17.03
CA SER A 82 22.00 3.38 -18.33
C SER A 82 22.27 4.88 -18.46
N GLU A 83 23.28 5.12 -19.31
CA GLU A 83 23.54 6.29 -20.14
C GLU A 83 22.27 7.06 -20.55
N HIS A 84 22.40 8.38 -20.63
CA HIS A 84 21.35 9.41 -20.81
C HIS A 84 20.75 10.04 -19.53
N PRO A 85 21.59 10.65 -18.67
CA PRO A 85 21.13 11.55 -17.59
C PRO A 85 20.26 12.74 -18.07
N GLY A 86 20.19 13.02 -19.37
CA GLY A 86 19.45 14.15 -19.95
C GLY A 86 17.97 13.92 -20.27
N LEU A 87 17.41 12.72 -20.09
CA LEU A 87 16.04 12.40 -20.58
C LEU A 87 14.93 12.39 -19.53
N PHE A 88 15.23 12.64 -18.26
CA PHE A 88 14.19 12.75 -17.22
C PHE A 88 14.33 14.05 -16.46
N GLN A 89 13.39 14.94 -16.72
CA GLN A 89 13.14 16.06 -15.84
C GLN A 89 12.34 15.57 -14.64
N LEU A 90 12.76 16.00 -13.44
CA LEU A 90 12.03 15.72 -12.22
C LEU A 90 10.61 16.32 -12.33
N PRO A 91 9.55 15.51 -12.25
CA PRO A 91 8.18 16.00 -12.36
C PRO A 91 7.76 16.70 -11.05
N ARG A 92 8.22 17.95 -10.86
CA ARG A 92 8.05 18.74 -9.63
C ARG A 92 6.61 18.79 -9.13
N GLU A 93 5.63 18.96 -10.03
CA GLU A 93 4.22 19.00 -9.66
C GLU A 93 3.74 17.68 -9.04
N ARG A 94 4.05 16.54 -9.67
CA ARG A 94 3.68 15.21 -9.15
C ARG A 94 4.44 14.89 -7.88
N LEU A 95 5.71 15.28 -7.79
CA LEU A 95 6.51 15.15 -6.58
C LEU A 95 5.89 15.95 -5.43
N GLY A 96 5.53 17.22 -5.63
CA GLY A 96 4.88 18.04 -4.60
C GLY A 96 3.57 17.41 -4.11
N LYS A 97 2.73 16.94 -5.03
CA LYS A 97 1.46 16.26 -4.70
C LYS A 97 1.66 14.96 -3.91
N SER A 98 2.79 14.27 -4.07
CA SER A 98 3.09 13.00 -3.39
C SER A 98 3.19 13.11 -1.86
N PHE A 99 3.41 14.33 -1.35
CA PHE A 99 3.46 14.60 0.08
C PHE A 99 2.08 14.73 0.72
N GLY A 100 1.02 14.78 -0.08
CA GLY A 100 -0.36 14.96 0.37
C GLY A 100 -0.65 16.38 0.87
N PRO A 101 -1.91 16.67 1.23
CA PRO A 101 -2.33 18.02 1.58
C PRO A 101 -1.90 18.47 2.98
N SER A 102 -1.58 17.53 3.88
CA SER A 102 -1.33 17.84 5.29
C SER A 102 -0.07 18.69 5.51
N TYR A 103 0.95 18.49 4.67
CA TYR A 103 2.20 19.24 4.78
C TYR A 103 2.91 19.31 3.42
N PRO A 104 2.48 20.20 2.51
CA PRO A 104 3.15 20.38 1.22
C PRO A 104 4.50 21.08 1.43
N PRO A 105 5.62 20.49 0.97
CA PRO A 105 6.92 21.15 1.09
C PRO A 105 6.98 22.41 0.20
N PRO A 106 7.63 23.49 0.65
CA PRO A 106 7.81 24.68 -0.17
C PRO A 106 8.74 24.39 -1.37
N PRO A 107 8.72 25.23 -2.42
CA PRO A 107 9.53 25.01 -3.63
C PRO A 107 11.03 24.80 -3.35
N ALA A 108 11.61 25.57 -2.42
CA ALA A 108 13.02 25.44 -2.05
C ALA A 108 13.35 24.04 -1.46
N THR A 109 12.46 23.48 -0.64
CA THR A 109 12.59 22.12 -0.10
C THR A 109 12.47 21.08 -1.20
N LEU A 110 11.53 21.25 -2.13
CA LEU A 110 11.36 20.35 -3.27
C LEU A 110 12.59 20.37 -4.19
N ASP A 111 13.23 21.53 -4.36
CA ASP A 111 14.46 21.67 -5.14
C ASP A 111 15.66 21.00 -4.45
N ALA A 112 15.83 21.21 -3.14
CA ALA A 112 16.86 20.55 -2.35
C ALA A 112 16.72 19.02 -2.38
N LEU A 113 15.50 18.52 -2.19
CA LEU A 113 15.19 17.10 -2.34
C LEU A 113 15.42 16.60 -3.78
N GLY A 114 14.96 17.37 -4.76
CA GLY A 114 15.09 17.06 -6.17
C GLY A 114 16.54 16.88 -6.62
N ALA A 115 17.46 17.68 -6.06
CA ALA A 115 18.89 17.57 -6.32
C ALA A 115 19.51 16.26 -5.80
N LEU A 116 18.87 15.59 -4.83
CA LEU A 116 19.31 14.29 -4.32
C LEU A 116 18.72 13.10 -5.07
N LEU A 117 17.58 13.29 -5.75
CA LEU A 117 16.82 12.22 -6.38
C LEU A 117 17.41 11.84 -7.74
N VAL A 118 17.69 10.55 -7.91
CA VAL A 118 18.20 9.98 -9.15
C VAL A 118 17.12 9.09 -9.77
N PRO A 119 16.76 9.29 -11.05
CA PRO A 119 15.76 8.46 -11.70
C PRO A 119 16.30 7.05 -11.99
N ARG A 120 15.40 6.06 -11.91
CA ARG A 120 15.63 4.66 -12.30
C ARG A 120 14.43 4.18 -13.10
N ARG A 121 14.69 3.68 -14.31
CA ARG A 121 13.72 2.92 -15.10
C ARG A 121 13.82 1.45 -14.70
N LEU A 122 12.68 0.84 -14.44
CA LEU A 122 12.57 -0.58 -14.16
C LEU A 122 11.67 -1.21 -15.21
N LYS A 123 12.14 -2.28 -15.83
CA LYS A 123 11.27 -3.16 -16.63
C LYS A 123 10.44 -4.04 -15.71
N ARG A 124 9.25 -4.45 -16.16
CA ARG A 124 8.47 -5.47 -15.44
C ARG A 124 9.35 -6.67 -15.04
N GLY A 125 9.29 -7.05 -13.77
CA GLY A 125 10.06 -8.14 -13.18
C GLY A 125 11.45 -7.73 -12.68
N GLN A 126 11.94 -6.54 -13.02
CA GLN A 126 13.23 -6.05 -12.57
C GLN A 126 13.19 -5.67 -11.09
N THR A 127 14.21 -6.12 -10.36
CA THR A 127 14.40 -5.83 -8.93
C THR A 127 15.18 -4.54 -8.74
N LEU A 128 14.63 -3.61 -7.97
CA LEU A 128 15.30 -2.37 -7.56
C LEU A 128 16.20 -2.60 -6.34
N ILE A 129 15.68 -3.33 -5.34
CA ILE A 129 16.41 -3.70 -4.12
C ILE A 129 16.15 -5.18 -3.88
N ALA A 130 17.22 -5.95 -3.69
CA ALA A 130 17.15 -7.37 -3.37
C ALA A 130 17.28 -7.58 -1.85
N ASN A 131 16.74 -8.71 -1.37
CA ASN A 131 16.96 -9.18 -0.01
C ASN A 131 18.47 -9.30 0.26
N GLY A 132 18.90 -8.89 1.45
CA GLY A 132 20.30 -8.93 1.88
C GLY A 132 21.14 -7.72 1.43
N GLN A 133 20.59 -6.79 0.66
CA GLN A 133 21.33 -5.58 0.30
C GLN A 133 21.43 -4.61 1.48
N THR A 134 22.64 -4.15 1.78
CA THR A 134 22.91 -3.22 2.89
C THR A 134 22.57 -1.77 2.56
N GLU A 135 22.29 -1.46 1.29
CA GLU A 135 21.94 -0.11 0.89
C GLU A 135 20.51 0.25 1.31
N HIS A 136 20.40 1.40 1.98
CA HIS A 136 19.13 1.95 2.43
C HIS A 136 18.76 3.12 1.53
N LEU A 137 17.62 2.99 0.85
CA LEU A 137 17.11 3.96 -0.08
C LEU A 137 15.79 4.52 0.44
N VAL A 138 15.57 5.79 0.15
CA VAL A 138 14.23 6.35 0.07
C VAL A 138 13.92 6.53 -1.41
N GLY A 139 12.67 6.30 -1.79
CA GLY A 139 12.27 6.62 -3.14
C GLY A 139 10.80 6.91 -3.27
N TRP A 140 10.49 7.50 -4.40
CA TRP A 140 9.17 7.90 -4.82
C TRP A 140 8.85 7.25 -6.16
N LEU A 141 7.68 6.62 -6.26
CA LEU A 141 7.20 6.00 -7.49
C LEU A 141 6.47 7.05 -8.33
N ASP A 142 7.04 7.39 -9.49
CA ASP A 142 6.43 8.34 -10.44
C ASP A 142 5.43 7.64 -11.36
N GLN A 143 5.78 6.45 -11.86
CA GLN A 143 4.99 5.71 -12.85
C GLN A 143 5.11 4.20 -12.64
N GLY A 144 4.07 3.46 -13.02
CA GLY A 144 4.03 2.00 -12.94
C GLY A 144 3.66 1.48 -11.55
N LEU A 145 4.01 0.22 -11.28
CA LEU A 145 3.70 -0.49 -10.04
C LEU A 145 4.94 -1.19 -9.51
N VAL A 146 5.16 -1.12 -8.21
CA VAL A 146 6.29 -1.81 -7.55
C VAL A 146 5.76 -2.66 -6.40
N ARG A 147 6.13 -3.93 -6.37
CA ARG A 147 5.84 -4.87 -5.29
C ARG A 147 6.96 -4.84 -4.24
N LEU A 148 6.57 -4.77 -2.98
CA LEU A 148 7.42 -5.03 -1.83
C LEU A 148 7.07 -6.41 -1.26
N TYR A 149 8.07 -7.27 -1.12
CA TYR A 149 7.91 -8.60 -0.54
C TYR A 149 9.08 -9.00 0.34
N TYR A 150 8.82 -9.93 1.25
CA TYR A 150 9.83 -10.66 2.01
C TYR A 150 10.07 -12.02 1.38
N GLN A 151 11.22 -12.61 1.68
CA GLN A 151 11.56 -13.95 1.26
C GLN A 151 12.04 -14.72 2.51
N ASP A 152 11.59 -15.96 2.67
CA ASP A 152 12.13 -16.85 3.70
C ASP A 152 13.37 -17.62 3.20
N ASP A 153 13.98 -18.41 4.09
CA ASP A 153 15.19 -19.19 3.78
C ASP A 153 14.95 -20.27 2.69
N LYS A 154 13.70 -20.62 2.40
CA LYS A 154 13.31 -21.57 1.34
C LYS A 154 13.03 -20.88 0.01
N GLY A 155 13.17 -19.55 -0.02
CA GLY A 155 12.90 -18.74 -1.18
C GLY A 155 11.41 -18.40 -1.40
N GLN A 156 10.53 -18.77 -0.47
CA GLN A 156 9.10 -18.45 -0.55
C GLN A 156 8.89 -16.94 -0.34
N GLU A 157 8.15 -16.34 -1.27
CA GLU A 157 7.87 -14.91 -1.23
C GLU A 157 6.57 -14.57 -0.51
N TYR A 158 6.62 -13.52 0.30
CA TYR A 158 5.51 -12.97 1.08
C TYR A 158 5.30 -11.50 0.70
N THR A 159 4.29 -11.24 -0.12
CA THR A 159 4.00 -9.90 -0.63
C THR A 159 3.41 -9.03 0.48
N LYS A 160 4.10 -7.96 0.82
CA LYS A 160 3.66 -7.03 1.87
C LYS A 160 2.80 -5.90 1.31
N LEU A 161 3.19 -5.29 0.19
CA LEU A 161 2.56 -4.08 -0.32
C LEU A 161 2.81 -3.92 -1.82
N PHE A 162 1.88 -3.28 -2.52
CA PHE A 162 2.08 -2.73 -3.85
C PHE A 162 2.10 -1.20 -3.78
N PHE A 163 3.17 -0.60 -4.29
CA PHE A 163 3.30 0.84 -4.48
C PHE A 163 2.70 1.26 -5.81
N ARG A 164 2.09 2.44 -5.80
CA ARG A 164 1.46 3.12 -6.94
C ARG A 164 2.08 4.50 -7.17
N PRO A 165 1.86 5.12 -8.34
CA PRO A 165 2.30 6.49 -8.59
C PRO A 165 1.90 7.43 -7.45
N GLY A 166 2.83 8.27 -7.00
CA GLY A 166 2.62 9.17 -5.85
C GLY A 166 3.03 8.58 -4.50
N MET A 167 3.30 7.27 -4.40
CA MET A 167 3.69 6.64 -3.14
C MET A 167 5.20 6.69 -2.92
N TRP A 168 5.57 6.83 -1.65
CA TRP A 168 6.94 6.75 -1.17
C TRP A 168 7.25 5.37 -0.62
N PHE A 169 8.47 4.89 -0.83
CA PHE A 169 9.00 3.70 -0.20
C PHE A 169 10.29 4.02 0.54
N LEU A 170 10.53 3.28 1.62
CA LEU A 170 11.71 3.40 2.45
C LEU A 170 12.25 2.00 2.70
N THR A 171 13.56 1.82 2.56
CA THR A 171 14.26 0.59 2.94
C THR A 171 15.23 0.86 4.08
N GLY A 172 15.66 -0.20 4.75
CA GLY A 172 16.57 -0.07 5.88
C GLY A 172 15.94 0.50 7.14
N PHE A 173 14.80 -0.06 7.56
CA PHE A 173 14.19 0.30 8.84
C PHE A 173 15.07 -0.11 10.03
N GLU A 174 15.84 -1.18 9.87
CA GLU A 174 16.82 -1.67 10.85
C GLU A 174 18.19 -1.05 10.53
N GLN A 175 18.67 -0.14 11.37
CA GLN A 175 19.97 0.49 11.16
C GLN A 175 21.09 -0.56 11.20
N GLY A 176 21.94 -0.57 10.17
CA GLY A 176 23.11 -1.44 10.12
C GLY A 176 22.81 -2.91 9.80
N GLN A 177 21.57 -3.24 9.43
CA GLN A 177 21.19 -4.60 9.03
C GLN A 177 20.94 -4.68 7.52
N PRO A 178 21.25 -5.82 6.86
CA PRO A 178 20.85 -6.06 5.50
C PRO A 178 19.33 -5.88 5.29
N SER A 179 18.92 -5.36 4.13
CA SER A 179 17.52 -5.19 3.78
C SER A 179 16.80 -6.53 3.82
N SER A 180 15.84 -6.68 4.74
CA SER A 180 14.95 -7.83 4.78
C SER A 180 13.89 -7.83 3.67
N VAL A 181 13.78 -6.74 2.92
CA VAL A 181 12.76 -6.53 1.88
C VAL A 181 13.36 -6.56 0.47
N SER A 182 12.57 -7.03 -0.48
CA SER A 182 12.81 -6.88 -1.91
C SER A 182 11.78 -5.93 -2.53
N LEU A 183 12.23 -5.08 -3.46
CA LEU A 183 11.40 -4.21 -4.29
C LEU A 183 11.52 -4.62 -5.75
N GLN A 184 10.42 -5.03 -6.37
CA GLN A 184 10.39 -5.49 -7.76
C GLN A 184 9.29 -4.78 -8.53
N ALA A 185 9.59 -4.38 -9.76
CA ALA A 185 8.61 -3.77 -10.66
C ALA A 185 7.55 -4.80 -11.11
N SER A 186 6.27 -4.52 -10.84
CA SER A 186 5.12 -5.32 -11.32
C SER A 186 4.69 -4.92 -12.74
N SER A 187 5.04 -3.71 -13.16
CA SER A 187 4.92 -3.18 -14.51
C SER A 187 6.15 -2.33 -14.84
N ASP A 188 6.31 -1.91 -16.09
CA ASP A 188 7.35 -0.92 -16.41
C ASP A 188 7.14 0.33 -15.53
N ALA A 189 8.19 0.72 -14.81
CA ALA A 189 8.10 1.71 -13.74
C ALA A 189 9.23 2.74 -13.80
N VAL A 190 8.93 3.93 -13.29
CA VAL A 190 9.90 5.02 -13.07
C VAL A 190 9.89 5.36 -11.60
N VAL A 191 11.04 5.18 -10.95
CA VAL A 191 11.24 5.56 -9.54
C VAL A 191 12.34 6.60 -9.43
N TRP A 192 12.19 7.50 -8.47
CA TRP A 192 13.21 8.47 -8.09
C TRP A 192 13.74 8.06 -6.73
N VAL A 193 15.04 7.82 -6.61
CA VAL A 193 15.66 7.28 -5.41
C VAL A 193 16.81 8.14 -4.94
N THR A 194 17.01 8.18 -3.63
CA THR A 194 18.24 8.68 -3.04
C THR A 194 18.62 7.83 -1.84
N ARG A 195 19.86 7.97 -1.38
CA ARG A 195 20.33 7.25 -0.20
C ARG A 195 19.66 7.81 1.05
N MET A 196 19.33 6.93 1.98
CA MET A 196 18.68 7.29 3.24
C MET A 196 19.53 8.27 4.07
N ASP A 197 20.86 8.15 4.04
CA ASP A 197 21.76 9.06 4.74
C ASP A 197 21.72 10.49 4.17
N ALA A 198 21.75 10.64 2.85
CA ALA A 198 21.61 11.92 2.16
C ALA A 198 20.25 12.55 2.41
N TYR A 199 19.19 11.74 2.35
CA TYR A 199 17.83 12.18 2.66
C TYR A 199 17.68 12.67 4.11
N ARG A 200 18.26 11.94 5.09
CA ARG A 200 18.21 12.34 6.50
C ARG A 200 18.97 13.63 6.78
N ARG A 201 20.10 13.88 6.11
CA ARG A 201 20.83 15.15 6.25
C ARG A 201 19.99 16.37 5.87
N LEU A 202 19.02 16.25 4.97
CA LEU A 202 18.11 17.37 4.68
C LEU A 202 17.28 17.78 5.90
N PHE A 203 17.00 16.86 6.82
CA PHE A 203 16.19 17.17 8.00
C PHE A 203 16.93 18.09 8.98
N GLU A 204 18.26 18.03 8.99
CA GLU A 204 19.11 18.85 9.86
C GLU A 204 19.09 20.32 9.42
N SER A 205 18.94 20.57 8.12
CA SER A 205 18.95 21.92 7.53
C SER A 205 17.56 22.44 7.12
N ASP A 206 16.54 21.58 7.05
CA ASP A 206 15.22 21.94 6.54
C ASP A 206 14.08 21.26 7.33
N LEU A 207 13.46 22.04 8.22
CA LEU A 207 12.31 21.62 9.02
C LEU A 207 11.10 21.21 8.15
N HIS A 208 10.89 21.84 6.99
CA HIS A 208 9.78 21.49 6.12
C HIS A 208 9.95 20.08 5.56
N MET A 209 11.19 19.68 5.27
CA MET A 209 11.50 18.31 4.86
C MET A 209 11.22 17.30 5.98
N ALA A 210 11.57 17.63 7.22
CA ALA A 210 11.27 16.76 8.38
C ALA A 210 9.75 16.59 8.60
N LEU A 211 8.98 17.67 8.47
CA LEU A 211 7.51 17.64 8.61
C LEU A 211 6.84 16.91 7.43
N ALA A 212 7.32 17.12 6.22
CA ALA A 212 6.87 16.39 5.04
C ALA A 212 7.16 14.88 5.15
N HIS A 213 8.33 14.52 5.68
CA HIS A 213 8.69 13.13 5.97
C HIS A 213 7.77 12.53 7.05
N THR A 214 7.44 13.30 8.09
CA THR A 214 6.49 12.88 9.13
C THR A 214 5.12 12.55 8.53
N ALA A 215 4.63 13.37 7.59
CA ALA A 215 3.38 13.08 6.88
C ALA A 215 3.44 11.77 6.07
N ILE A 216 4.60 11.47 5.44
CA ILE A 216 4.83 10.18 4.77
C ILE A 216 4.76 9.03 5.77
N LEU A 217 5.41 9.15 6.93
CA LEU A 217 5.42 8.10 7.96
C LEU A 217 4.02 7.86 8.53
N SER A 218 3.26 8.93 8.81
CA SER A 218 1.88 8.83 9.29
C SER A 218 0.99 8.04 8.32
N ARG A 219 1.12 8.25 7.01
CA ARG A 219 0.40 7.45 6.00
C ARG A 219 0.81 5.97 6.02
N HIS A 220 2.09 5.68 6.19
CA HIS A 220 2.58 4.30 6.30
C HIS A 220 2.05 3.60 7.56
N ILE A 221 2.01 4.31 8.69
CA ILE A 221 1.48 3.80 9.96
C ILE A 221 -0.03 3.53 9.82
N ALA A 222 -0.78 4.48 9.27
CA ALA A 222 -2.22 4.31 9.01
C ALA A 222 -2.48 3.09 8.11
N PHE A 223 -1.72 2.94 7.02
CA PHE A 223 -1.84 1.77 6.15
C PHE A 223 -1.57 0.45 6.90
N LYS A 224 -0.50 0.39 7.72
CA LYS A 224 -0.19 -0.80 8.54
C LYS A 224 -1.35 -1.12 9.48
N HIS A 225 -1.87 -0.13 10.19
CA HIS A 225 -2.99 -0.30 11.11
C HIS A 225 -4.25 -0.83 10.39
N TRP A 226 -4.65 -0.22 9.28
CA TRP A 226 -5.81 -0.69 8.51
C TRP A 226 -5.64 -2.12 8.00
N ARG A 227 -4.43 -2.49 7.60
CA ARG A 227 -4.14 -3.85 7.17
C ARG A 227 -4.22 -4.83 8.33
N GLU A 228 -3.65 -4.48 9.47
CA GLU A 228 -3.71 -5.30 10.69
C GLU A 228 -5.16 -5.55 11.11
N VAL A 229 -6.00 -4.50 11.17
CA VAL A 229 -7.43 -4.63 11.43
C VAL A 229 -8.09 -5.58 10.42
N ALA A 230 -7.83 -5.41 9.13
CA ALA A 230 -8.40 -6.28 8.09
C ALA A 230 -7.97 -7.75 8.24
N PHE A 231 -6.76 -8.04 8.70
CA PHE A 231 -6.30 -9.40 8.94
C PHE A 231 -6.95 -10.03 10.18
N LEU A 232 -7.26 -9.21 11.20
CA LEU A 232 -7.91 -9.67 12.42
C LEU A 232 -9.42 -9.85 12.27
N THR A 233 -10.09 -9.02 11.45
CA THR A 233 -11.55 -8.95 11.42
C THR A 233 -12.20 -9.52 10.17
N LEU A 234 -11.47 -9.66 9.06
CA LEU A 234 -12.03 -10.10 7.78
C LEU A 234 -11.54 -11.50 7.38
N SER A 235 -12.41 -12.26 6.73
CA SER A 235 -12.06 -13.51 6.05
C SER A 235 -11.19 -13.26 4.80
N GLY A 236 -10.53 -14.31 4.29
CA GLY A 236 -9.76 -14.23 3.05
C GLY A 236 -10.60 -13.79 1.83
N THR A 237 -11.88 -14.20 1.78
CA THR A 237 -12.82 -13.77 0.73
C THR A 237 -13.09 -12.28 0.81
N GLU A 238 -13.39 -11.76 2.00
CA GLU A 238 -13.67 -10.34 2.22
C GLU A 238 -12.44 -9.47 1.96
N ARG A 239 -11.24 -9.93 2.36
CA ARG A 239 -9.99 -9.25 2.02
C ARG A 239 -9.75 -9.19 0.51
N TYR A 240 -10.06 -10.28 -0.22
CA TYR A 240 -9.97 -10.27 -1.68
C TYR A 240 -10.96 -9.31 -2.32
N GLN A 241 -12.24 -9.34 -1.91
CA GLN A 241 -13.26 -8.42 -2.41
C GLN A 241 -12.89 -6.96 -2.15
N ARG A 242 -12.42 -6.66 -0.93
CA ARG A 242 -11.92 -5.32 -0.58
C ARG A 242 -10.75 -4.91 -1.48
N PHE A 243 -9.79 -5.81 -1.72
CA PHE A 243 -8.64 -5.55 -2.58
C PHE A 243 -9.08 -5.18 -4.01
N ILE A 244 -9.91 -6.00 -4.67
CA ILE A 244 -10.31 -5.74 -6.06
C ILE A 244 -11.21 -4.52 -6.20
N THR A 245 -11.99 -4.18 -5.17
CA THR A 245 -12.80 -2.95 -5.16
C THR A 245 -11.93 -1.71 -4.98
N GLN A 246 -10.95 -1.75 -4.08
CA GLN A 246 -10.07 -0.61 -3.80
C GLN A 246 -9.03 -0.36 -4.90
N HIS A 247 -8.76 -1.37 -5.72
CA HIS A 247 -7.65 -1.41 -6.67
C HIS A 247 -8.08 -1.86 -8.07
N SER A 248 -9.34 -1.60 -8.42
CA SER A 248 -9.93 -2.00 -9.71
C SER A 248 -9.20 -1.39 -10.92
N ASP A 249 -8.46 -0.31 -10.70
CA ASP A 249 -7.66 0.42 -11.69
C ASP A 249 -6.36 -0.29 -12.11
N TRP A 250 -5.87 -1.27 -11.33
CA TRP A 250 -4.61 -1.98 -11.64
C TRP A 250 -4.50 -3.41 -11.14
N ALA A 251 -5.46 -3.92 -10.37
CA ALA A 251 -5.37 -5.26 -9.80
C ALA A 251 -5.21 -6.37 -10.86
N ASP A 252 -5.74 -6.16 -12.06
CA ASP A 252 -5.62 -7.06 -13.21
C ASP A 252 -4.21 -7.10 -13.84
N GLN A 253 -3.38 -6.08 -13.57
CA GLN A 253 -2.01 -6.00 -14.08
C GLN A 253 -1.00 -6.84 -13.28
N ILE A 254 -1.41 -7.42 -12.15
CA ILE A 254 -0.53 -8.12 -11.20
C ILE A 254 -0.84 -9.62 -11.18
N PRO A 255 0.19 -10.49 -11.09
CA PRO A 255 -0.03 -11.92 -10.91
C PRO A 255 -0.91 -12.25 -9.70
N LEU A 256 -1.85 -13.18 -9.88
CA LEU A 256 -2.76 -13.63 -8.81
C LEU A 256 -2.04 -14.26 -7.63
N SER A 257 -0.88 -14.89 -7.85
CA SER A 257 -0.03 -15.40 -6.78
C SER A 257 0.43 -14.28 -5.84
N HIS A 258 0.77 -13.10 -6.38
CA HIS A 258 1.19 -11.95 -5.58
C HIS A 258 0.01 -11.38 -4.80
N ILE A 259 -1.19 -11.33 -5.41
CA ILE A 259 -2.41 -10.90 -4.73
C ILE A 259 -2.76 -11.88 -3.60
N ALA A 260 -2.72 -13.19 -3.86
CA ALA A 260 -2.97 -14.22 -2.85
C ALA A 260 -2.04 -14.05 -1.64
N SER A 261 -0.74 -13.91 -1.91
CA SER A 261 0.29 -13.66 -0.91
C SER A 261 0.01 -12.36 -0.11
N HIS A 262 -0.39 -11.28 -0.79
CA HIS A 262 -0.71 -10.00 -0.15
C HIS A 262 -1.91 -10.06 0.81
N ILE A 263 -2.97 -10.78 0.44
CA ILE A 263 -4.18 -10.92 1.27
C ILE A 263 -4.09 -12.08 2.26
N GLY A 264 -2.96 -12.78 2.33
CA GLY A 264 -2.72 -13.88 3.27
C GLY A 264 -3.53 -15.13 2.98
N VAL A 265 -3.66 -15.54 1.72
CA VAL A 265 -4.25 -16.82 1.31
C VAL A 265 -3.33 -17.54 0.32
N THR A 266 -3.49 -18.85 0.18
CA THR A 266 -2.76 -19.62 -0.85
C THR A 266 -3.33 -19.34 -2.25
N PRO A 267 -2.54 -19.52 -3.33
CA PRO A 267 -3.05 -19.41 -4.70
C PRO A 267 -4.27 -20.32 -4.95
N THR A 268 -4.28 -21.52 -4.37
CA THR A 268 -5.41 -22.46 -4.45
C THR A 268 -6.66 -21.91 -3.75
N GLN A 269 -6.50 -21.32 -2.55
CA GLN A 269 -7.60 -20.66 -1.85
C GLN A 269 -8.14 -19.48 -2.66
N LEU A 270 -7.26 -18.64 -3.23
CA LEU A 270 -7.68 -17.52 -4.07
C LEU A 270 -8.46 -18.00 -5.31
N SER A 271 -8.01 -19.06 -5.97
CA SER A 271 -8.73 -19.66 -7.11
C SER A 271 -10.15 -20.09 -6.72
N ARG A 272 -10.31 -20.74 -5.55
CA ARG A 272 -11.62 -21.14 -5.01
C ARG A 272 -12.50 -19.92 -4.69
N ILE A 273 -11.94 -18.88 -4.07
CA ILE A 273 -12.64 -17.62 -3.78
C ILE A 273 -13.17 -17.02 -5.09
N ARG A 274 -12.31 -16.85 -6.10
CA ARG A 274 -12.69 -16.29 -7.39
C ARG A 274 -13.78 -17.08 -8.10
N ARG A 275 -13.74 -18.42 -8.03
CA ARG A 275 -14.79 -19.29 -8.58
C ARG A 275 -16.13 -19.05 -7.90
N LYS A 276 -16.15 -19.01 -6.57
CA LYS A 276 -17.37 -18.75 -5.78
C LYS A 276 -17.98 -17.39 -6.10
N LEU A 277 -17.14 -16.40 -6.43
CA LEU A 277 -17.56 -15.06 -6.84
C LEU A 277 -17.94 -14.95 -8.33
N GLY A 278 -17.89 -16.04 -9.12
CA GLY A 278 -18.20 -16.00 -10.54
C GLY A 278 -17.16 -15.26 -11.41
N LEU A 279 -15.98 -14.95 -10.87
CA LEU A 279 -14.91 -14.20 -11.54
C LEU A 279 -14.00 -15.07 -12.42
N ILE A 280 -14.37 -16.34 -12.63
CA ILE A 280 -13.71 -17.26 -13.54
C ILE A 280 -14.78 -17.68 -14.54
N VAL A 281 -14.76 -17.08 -15.73
CA VAL A 281 -15.58 -17.54 -16.85
C VAL A 281 -14.98 -18.86 -17.31
N HIS A 282 -15.72 -19.96 -17.18
CA HIS A 282 -15.37 -21.17 -17.91
C HIS A 282 -15.42 -20.83 -19.39
N ARG A 283 -14.27 -20.86 -20.07
CA ARG A 283 -14.28 -21.05 -21.52
C ARG A 283 -14.98 -22.39 -21.72
N ALA A 284 -16.22 -22.37 -22.21
CA ALA A 284 -16.87 -23.59 -22.65
C ALA A 284 -15.90 -24.30 -23.59
N ALA A 285 -15.66 -25.59 -23.37
CA ALA A 285 -14.83 -26.37 -24.26
C ALA A 285 -15.40 -26.24 -25.68
N PRO A 286 -14.60 -25.89 -26.70
CA PRO A 286 -15.09 -25.90 -28.07
C PRO A 286 -15.41 -27.36 -28.43
N GLY A 287 -16.69 -27.71 -28.52
CA GLY A 287 -17.12 -29.03 -28.99
C GLY A 287 -18.15 -29.78 -28.14
N ALA A 288 -19.00 -29.14 -27.34
CA ALA A 288 -20.21 -29.83 -26.87
C ALA A 288 -21.22 -29.93 -28.04
N PRO A 289 -21.67 -31.12 -28.46
CA PRO A 289 -22.66 -31.26 -29.51
C PRO A 289 -23.95 -30.57 -29.07
N GLN A 290 -24.46 -29.67 -29.91
CA GLN A 290 -25.83 -29.18 -29.75
C GLN A 290 -26.76 -30.37 -29.93
N ALA A 291 -27.37 -30.81 -28.83
CA ALA A 291 -28.44 -31.78 -28.88
C ALA A 291 -29.59 -31.16 -29.70
N GLN A 292 -29.78 -31.69 -30.91
CA GLN A 292 -30.96 -31.40 -31.70
C GLN A 292 -32.19 -31.88 -30.90
N PRO A 293 -33.26 -31.09 -30.80
CA PRO A 293 -34.51 -31.60 -30.26
C PRO A 293 -35.08 -32.63 -31.24
N SER A 294 -35.20 -33.88 -30.76
CA SER A 294 -35.90 -34.96 -31.46
C SER A 294 -37.43 -34.81 -31.32
N PRO A 295 -38.17 -35.46 -32.23
CA PRO A 295 -38.98 -34.87 -33.30
C PRO A 295 -40.24 -34.12 -32.85
#